data_AF-A0A0L0TBZ4-F1
#
_entry.id   AF-A0A0L0TBZ4-F1
#
_cell.length_a   1.000
_cell.length_b   1.000
_cell.length_c   1.000
_cell.angle_alpha   90.00
_cell.angle_beta   90.00
_cell.angle_gamma   90.00
#
_symmetry.space_group_name_H-M   'P 1'
#
loop_
_entity.id
_entity.type
_entity.pdbx_description
1 polymer ?
#
loop_
_entity_poly.entity_id
_entity_poly.type
_entity_poly.pdbx_seq_one_letter_code
_entity_poly.pdbx_strand_id
1 'polypeptide(L)'
;MHGFLSPKCNPLIASCSPSIDPTGPRRHLVFHLFSNGGVNSLACLWDMLRVKYHEQLASTAAIIFDSAPDPVAANIPWEGALLYTQAIPGIPAWLRPVVLRLMYAGLLAQVALVYGILRIKPLLDRNFEMLCHDPNAKGVPRLMLYSDKDVFVPPREVELAIRRMRKAGNEVEARLFEGSLHVQHFRTFPKEYVAAVHGFLKPKLLNSSQDDWEL
;
A
#
# COMPACT_ATOMS: atom_id res chain seq x y z
N MET A 1 -36.61 -10.72 32.32
CA MET A 1 -35.31 -10.59 33.01
C MET A 1 -34.22 -11.12 32.08
N HIS A 2 -33.49 -10.25 31.39
CA HIS A 2 -32.12 -10.51 30.92
C HIS A 2 -31.44 -9.16 30.73
N GLY A 3 -30.42 -8.92 31.56
CA GLY A 3 -29.75 -7.64 31.70
C GLY A 3 -28.85 -7.34 30.52
N PHE A 4 -28.94 -6.11 30.03
CA PHE A 4 -27.93 -5.48 29.20
C PHE A 4 -26.63 -5.38 30.01
N LEU A 5 -25.62 -6.16 29.63
CA LEU A 5 -24.25 -5.93 30.08
C LEU A 5 -23.71 -4.73 29.29
N SER A 6 -23.83 -3.56 29.90
CA SER A 6 -23.07 -2.37 29.49
C SER A 6 -21.58 -2.66 29.67
N PRO A 7 -20.70 -2.38 28.70
CA PRO A 7 -19.27 -2.58 28.86
C PRO A 7 -18.78 -1.67 29.98
N LYS A 8 -18.25 -2.27 31.05
CA LYS A 8 -17.58 -1.53 32.12
C LYS A 8 -16.31 -0.92 31.53
N CYS A 9 -16.34 0.39 31.24
CA CYS A 9 -15.12 1.16 31.04
C CYS A 9 -14.21 0.97 32.25
N ASN A 10 -13.02 0.44 32.01
CA ASN A 10 -11.99 0.29 33.04
C ASN A 10 -11.50 1.70 33.40
N PRO A 11 -11.67 2.20 34.64
CA PRO A 11 -11.37 3.60 34.99
C PRO A 11 -9.88 3.95 34.88
N LEU A 12 -9.00 2.96 34.71
CA LEU A 12 -7.57 3.15 34.48
C LEU A 12 -7.20 3.47 33.02
N ILE A 13 -8.13 3.29 32.06
CA ILE A 13 -7.89 3.68 30.65
C ILE A 13 -8.39 5.11 30.38
N ALA A 14 -9.37 5.60 31.16
CA ALA A 14 -9.91 6.96 31.04
C ALA A 14 -8.91 8.05 31.45
N SER A 15 -7.87 7.73 32.22
CA SER A 15 -6.85 8.69 32.68
C SER A 15 -5.64 8.82 31.75
N CYS A 16 -5.59 8.07 30.65
CA CYS A 16 -4.50 8.08 29.67
C CYS A 16 -4.99 8.38 28.26
N SER A 17 -6.09 9.11 28.11
CA SER A 17 -6.27 9.90 26.89
C SER A 17 -5.21 11.00 26.96
N PRO A 18 -4.16 11.01 26.11
CA PRO A 18 -3.38 12.23 25.98
C PRO A 18 -4.39 13.29 25.56
N SER A 19 -4.64 14.27 26.42
CA SER A 19 -5.21 15.53 25.97
C SER A 19 -4.31 15.95 24.81
N ILE A 20 -4.83 15.88 23.59
CA ILE A 20 -4.15 16.41 22.42
C ILE A 20 -4.04 17.90 22.73
N ASP A 21 -2.88 18.29 23.25
CA ASP A 21 -2.52 19.68 23.41
C ASP A 21 -2.54 20.28 22.00
N PRO A 22 -3.49 21.18 21.68
CA PRO A 22 -3.57 21.79 20.36
C PRO A 22 -2.33 22.64 20.04
N THR A 23 -1.46 22.90 21.03
CA THR A 23 -0.20 23.65 20.89
C THR A 23 1.05 22.76 20.87
N GLY A 24 0.90 21.44 21.03
CA GLY A 24 2.00 20.49 20.88
C GLY A 24 2.39 20.30 19.41
N PRO A 25 3.68 20.08 19.08
CA PRO A 25 4.10 19.92 17.69
C PRO A 25 3.33 18.77 17.03
N ARG A 26 2.56 19.09 15.97
CA ARG A 26 1.85 18.08 15.18
C ARG A 26 2.86 17.09 14.62
N ARG A 27 2.68 15.82 14.96
CA ARG A 27 3.56 14.75 14.48
C ARG A 27 3.14 14.38 13.07
N HIS A 28 3.92 14.81 12.08
CA HIS A 28 3.75 14.41 10.69
C HIS A 28 4.11 12.93 10.52
N LEU A 29 3.13 12.10 10.18
CA LEU A 29 3.37 10.70 9.86
C LEU A 29 3.59 10.54 8.36
N VAL A 30 4.72 9.94 7.99
CA VAL A 30 5.02 9.59 6.60
C VAL A 30 5.06 8.08 6.49
N PHE A 31 4.27 7.52 5.59
CA PHE A 31 4.32 6.10 5.28
C PHE A 31 5.24 5.86 4.10
N HIS A 32 6.17 4.92 4.25
CA HIS A 32 7.03 4.47 3.17
C HIS A 32 6.81 2.97 2.99
N LEU A 33 6.07 2.62 1.95
CA LEU A 33 5.50 1.30 1.75
C LEU A 33 6.30 0.58 0.67
N PHE A 34 6.85 -0.58 1.03
CA PHE A 34 7.59 -1.43 0.12
C PHE A 34 6.72 -2.58 -0.34
N SER A 35 6.58 -2.73 -1.67
CA SER A 35 5.76 -3.76 -2.29
C SER A 35 4.27 -3.70 -1.89
N ASN A 36 3.46 -4.57 -2.48
CA ASN A 36 2.06 -4.74 -2.10
C ASN A 36 1.90 -5.25 -0.66
N GLY A 37 2.94 -5.88 -0.10
CA GLY A 37 3.00 -6.26 1.32
C GLY A 37 2.90 -5.05 2.25
N GLY A 38 3.67 -3.98 1.99
CA GLY A 38 3.60 -2.74 2.77
C GLY A 38 2.24 -2.05 2.65
N VAL A 39 1.65 -2.06 1.45
CA VAL A 39 0.29 -1.55 1.23
C VAL A 39 -0.74 -2.34 2.06
N ASN A 40 -0.60 -3.66 2.10
CA ASN A 40 -1.47 -4.50 2.92
C ASN A 40 -1.30 -4.22 4.42
N SER A 41 -0.06 -4.04 4.89
CA SER A 41 0.19 -3.66 6.29
C SER A 41 -0.49 -2.34 6.65
N LEU A 42 -0.47 -1.34 5.77
CA LEU A 42 -1.17 -0.08 5.98
C LEU A 42 -2.71 -0.27 6.00
N ALA A 43 -3.24 -1.09 5.08
CA ALA A 43 -4.65 -1.44 5.06
C ALA A 43 -5.12 -2.06 6.38
N CYS A 44 -4.37 -3.05 6.88
CA CYS A 44 -4.65 -3.70 8.16
C CYS A 44 -4.55 -2.72 9.34
N LEU A 45 -3.56 -1.82 9.33
CA LEU A 45 -3.42 -0.81 10.37
C LEU A 45 -4.64 0.12 10.42
N TRP A 46 -5.06 0.67 9.28
CA TRP A 46 -6.23 1.54 9.20
C TRP A 46 -7.53 0.83 9.61
N ASP A 47 -7.69 -0.44 9.21
CA ASP A 47 -8.85 -1.25 9.60
C ASP A 47 -8.86 -1.51 11.11
N MET A 48 -7.72 -1.88 11.71
CA MET A 48 -7.63 -2.07 13.16
C MET A 48 -7.94 -0.79 13.95
N LEU A 49 -7.41 0.36 13.53
CA LEU A 49 -7.69 1.63 14.20
C LEU A 49 -9.17 1.96 14.15
N ARG A 50 -9.82 1.76 12.99
CA ARG A 50 -11.24 2.02 12.81
C ARG A 50 -12.12 1.07 13.61
N VAL A 51 -11.86 -0.23 13.52
CA VAL A 51 -12.75 -1.27 14.06
C VAL A 51 -12.54 -1.48 15.56
N LYS A 52 -11.28 -1.53 16.00
CA LYS A 52 -10.95 -1.88 17.39
C LYS A 52 -10.83 -0.66 18.30
N TYR A 53 -10.29 0.43 17.77
CA TYR A 53 -9.99 1.63 18.57
C TYR A 53 -10.96 2.78 18.31
N HIS A 54 -11.80 2.68 17.26
CA HIS A 54 -12.69 3.76 16.80
C HIS A 54 -11.93 5.07 16.50
N GLU A 55 -10.69 4.94 16.05
CA GLU A 55 -9.79 6.05 15.74
C GLU A 55 -9.48 6.13 14.24
N GLN A 56 -9.05 7.32 13.80
CA GLN A 56 -8.59 7.59 12.44
C GLN A 56 -7.21 8.24 12.47
N LEU A 57 -6.40 7.92 11.46
CA LEU A 57 -5.03 8.43 11.34
C LEU A 57 -5.04 9.77 10.59
N ALA A 58 -5.48 10.82 11.28
CA ALA A 58 -5.66 12.15 10.69
C ALA A 58 -4.34 12.89 10.40
N SER A 59 -3.20 12.45 10.96
CA SER A 59 -1.91 13.17 10.85
C SER A 59 -0.97 12.63 9.76
N THR A 60 -1.52 11.93 8.76
CA THR A 60 -0.72 11.41 7.65
C THR A 60 -0.34 12.54 6.70
N ALA A 61 0.95 12.90 6.69
CA ALA A 61 1.46 14.00 5.87
C ALA A 61 1.75 13.56 4.42
N ALA A 62 2.21 12.33 4.22
CA ALA A 62 2.49 11.79 2.89
C ALA A 62 2.59 10.26 2.86
N ILE A 63 2.41 9.67 1.68
CA ILE A 63 2.63 8.24 1.44
C ILE A 63 3.59 8.05 0.26
N ILE A 64 4.64 7.28 0.46
CA ILE A 64 5.60 6.89 -0.57
C ILE A 64 5.41 5.40 -0.84
N PHE A 65 5.27 5.05 -2.11
CA PHE A 65 5.17 3.68 -2.56
C PHE A 65 6.44 3.31 -3.33
N ASP A 66 7.12 2.25 -2.91
CA ASP A 66 8.21 1.63 -3.65
C ASP A 66 7.72 0.30 -4.21
N SER A 67 7.66 0.22 -5.54
CA SER A 67 7.25 -0.98 -6.28
C SER A 67 5.82 -1.43 -5.96
N ALA A 68 4.88 -0.48 -5.81
CA ALA A 68 3.48 -0.69 -5.44
C ALA A 68 2.64 0.56 -5.74
N PRO A 69 1.30 0.51 -5.65
CA PRO A 69 0.45 -0.68 -5.62
C PRO A 69 0.20 -1.27 -7.02
N ASP A 70 -0.13 -2.55 -7.06
CA ASP A 70 -0.65 -3.25 -8.25
C ASP A 70 -2.20 -3.38 -8.13
N PRO A 71 -2.98 -2.60 -8.89
CA PRO A 71 -4.42 -2.57 -8.79
C PRO A 71 -5.11 -3.68 -9.60
N VAL A 72 -4.35 -4.61 -10.18
CA VAL A 72 -4.90 -5.69 -11.01
C VAL A 72 -4.29 -7.03 -10.60
N ALA A 73 -4.72 -7.55 -9.44
CA ALA A 73 -4.24 -8.85 -8.95
C ALA A 73 -4.55 -10.02 -9.93
N ALA A 74 -5.54 -9.85 -10.81
CA ALA A 74 -5.99 -10.86 -11.76
C ALA A 74 -5.09 -10.98 -12.99
N ASN A 75 -4.22 -10.00 -13.27
CA ASN A 75 -3.29 -10.04 -14.40
C ASN A 75 -1.92 -10.56 -13.96
N ILE A 76 -1.86 -11.72 -13.29
CA ILE A 76 -0.57 -12.35 -12.97
C ILE A 76 0.11 -12.65 -14.30
N PRO A 77 1.11 -11.86 -14.74
CA PRO A 77 1.76 -12.12 -16.00
C PRO A 77 2.46 -13.46 -15.84
N TRP A 78 2.49 -14.27 -16.90
CA TRP A 78 3.19 -15.55 -16.90
C TRP A 78 4.61 -15.43 -16.32
N GLU A 79 5.29 -14.33 -16.58
CA GLU A 79 6.63 -14.00 -16.07
C GLU A 79 6.66 -13.86 -14.53
N GLY A 80 5.70 -13.16 -13.93
CA GLY A 80 5.60 -13.01 -12.47
C GLY A 80 5.24 -14.35 -11.80
N ALA A 81 4.28 -15.09 -12.35
CA ALA A 81 3.93 -16.43 -11.86
C ALA A 81 5.11 -17.40 -11.95
N LEU A 82 5.88 -17.33 -13.04
CA LEU A 82 7.07 -18.16 -13.25
C LEU A 82 8.12 -17.87 -12.18
N LEU A 83 8.33 -16.62 -11.79
CA LEU A 83 9.27 -16.25 -10.72
C LEU A 83 8.82 -16.78 -9.36
N TYR A 84 7.54 -16.66 -9.02
CA TYR A 84 7.00 -17.23 -7.77
C TYR A 84 7.13 -18.74 -7.68
N THR A 85 7.03 -19.42 -8.82
CA THR A 85 7.03 -20.90 -8.89
C THR A 85 8.42 -21.49 -9.14
N GLN A 86 9.38 -20.70 -9.61
CA GLN A 86 10.79 -21.09 -9.73
C GLN A 86 11.46 -21.34 -8.38
N ALA A 87 10.91 -20.81 -7.29
CA ALA A 87 11.41 -20.94 -5.93
C ALA A 87 11.10 -22.29 -5.24
N ILE A 88 10.45 -23.25 -5.92
CA ILE A 88 10.15 -24.57 -5.35
C ILE A 88 11.35 -25.52 -5.57
N PRO A 89 12.15 -25.83 -4.53
CA PRO A 89 13.27 -26.75 -4.66
C PRO A 89 12.78 -28.20 -4.82
N GLY A 90 13.59 -29.06 -5.47
CA GLY A 90 13.40 -30.51 -5.45
C GLY A 90 12.57 -31.13 -6.58
N ILE A 91 12.14 -30.34 -7.58
CA ILE A 91 11.43 -30.88 -8.75
C ILE A 91 12.44 -31.26 -9.86
N PRO A 92 12.42 -32.50 -10.39
CA PRO A 92 13.27 -32.90 -11.51
C PRO A 92 13.07 -31.98 -12.74
N ALA A 93 14.15 -31.62 -13.43
CA ALA A 93 14.14 -30.62 -14.50
C ALA A 93 13.12 -30.92 -15.63
N TRP A 94 12.92 -32.21 -15.94
CA TRP A 94 11.95 -32.67 -16.95
C TRP A 94 10.49 -32.51 -16.52
N LEU A 95 10.21 -32.59 -15.22
CA LEU A 95 8.86 -32.48 -14.66
C LEU A 95 8.50 -31.02 -14.33
N ARG A 96 9.50 -30.18 -14.10
CA ARG A 96 9.35 -28.75 -13.79
C ARG A 96 8.37 -28.01 -14.73
N PRO A 97 8.50 -28.02 -16.07
CA PRO A 97 7.59 -27.26 -16.94
C PRO A 97 6.12 -27.71 -16.83
N VAL A 98 5.88 -28.99 -16.56
CA VAL A 98 4.53 -29.55 -16.39
C VAL A 98 3.94 -29.10 -15.06
N VAL A 99 4.67 -29.24 -13.96
CA VAL A 99 4.21 -28.80 -12.63
C VAL A 99 3.91 -27.31 -12.63
N LEU A 100 4.79 -26.50 -13.23
CA LEU A 100 4.62 -25.06 -13.32
C LEU A 100 3.34 -24.67 -14.09
N ARG A 101 3.05 -25.33 -15.22
CA ARG A 101 1.82 -25.10 -15.98
C ARG A 101 0.57 -25.51 -15.22
N LEU A 102 0.60 -26.64 -14.51
CA LEU A 102 -0.53 -27.10 -13.70
C LEU A 102 -0.79 -26.18 -12.49
N MET A 103 0.27 -25.73 -11.81
CA MET A 103 0.15 -24.75 -10.73
C MET A 103 -0.41 -23.42 -11.24
N TYR A 104 0.09 -22.94 -12.38
CA TYR A 104 -0.41 -21.73 -13.01
C TYR A 104 -1.89 -21.86 -13.42
N ALA A 105 -2.26 -22.98 -14.05
CA ALA A 105 -3.66 -23.27 -14.38
C ALA A 105 -4.55 -23.34 -13.13
N GLY A 106 -4.05 -23.95 -12.05
CA GLY A 106 -4.74 -23.99 -10.76
C GLY A 106 -4.93 -22.60 -10.15
N LEU A 107 -3.90 -21.73 -10.21
CA LEU A 107 -3.97 -20.35 -9.77
C LEU A 107 -5.01 -19.56 -10.58
N LEU A 108 -4.99 -19.68 -11.91
CA LEU A 108 -5.99 -19.07 -12.79
C LEU A 108 -7.41 -19.59 -12.52
N ALA A 109 -7.56 -20.90 -12.28
CA ALA A 109 -8.84 -21.50 -11.95
C ALA A 109 -9.36 -21.03 -10.58
N GLN A 110 -8.49 -20.91 -9.57
CA GLN A 110 -8.82 -20.35 -8.26
C GLN A 110 -9.26 -18.89 -8.39
N VAL A 111 -8.53 -18.08 -9.17
CA VAL A 111 -8.88 -16.69 -9.50
C VAL A 111 -10.26 -16.68 -10.18
N ALA A 112 -10.48 -17.47 -11.23
CA ALA A 112 -11.76 -17.52 -11.93
C ALA A 112 -12.94 -17.98 -11.04
N LEU A 113 -12.73 -18.96 -10.17
CA LEU A 113 -13.73 -19.47 -9.24
C LEU A 113 -14.08 -18.44 -8.15
N VAL A 114 -13.08 -17.87 -7.49
CA VAL A 114 -13.30 -16.91 -6.39
C VAL A 114 -13.83 -15.57 -6.91
N TYR A 115 -13.28 -15.06 -8.02
CA TYR A 115 -13.69 -13.77 -8.56
C TYR A 115 -14.92 -13.86 -9.46
N GLY A 116 -14.98 -14.87 -10.33
CA GLY A 116 -16.07 -15.05 -11.28
C GLY A 116 -17.35 -15.57 -10.63
N ILE A 117 -17.23 -16.52 -9.69
CA ILE A 117 -18.41 -17.15 -9.06
C ILE A 117 -18.74 -16.50 -7.72
N LEU A 118 -17.77 -16.31 -6.83
CA LEU A 118 -18.02 -15.76 -5.48
C LEU A 118 -18.01 -14.23 -5.42
N ARG A 119 -17.57 -13.54 -6.50
CA ARG A 119 -17.47 -12.06 -6.59
C ARG A 119 -16.68 -11.39 -5.45
N ILE A 120 -15.80 -12.13 -4.78
CA ILE A 120 -14.96 -11.60 -3.69
C ILE A 120 -13.76 -10.91 -4.31
N LYS A 121 -13.63 -9.58 -4.21
CA LYS A 121 -12.48 -8.85 -4.80
C LYS A 121 -11.13 -9.33 -4.23
N PRO A 122 -10.05 -9.37 -5.05
CA PRO A 122 -8.70 -9.70 -4.59
C PRO A 122 -8.23 -8.76 -3.48
N LEU A 123 -7.34 -9.25 -2.62
CA LEU A 123 -6.76 -8.45 -1.54
C LEU A 123 -6.06 -7.18 -2.06
N LEU A 124 -5.28 -7.31 -3.13
CA LEU A 124 -4.59 -6.18 -3.77
C LEU A 124 -5.59 -5.14 -4.29
N ASP A 125 -6.64 -5.57 -4.99
CA ASP A 125 -7.69 -4.67 -5.48
C ASP A 125 -8.43 -3.99 -4.33
N ARG A 126 -8.76 -4.71 -3.26
CA ARG A 126 -9.38 -4.13 -2.05
C ARG A 126 -8.47 -3.09 -1.41
N ASN A 127 -7.19 -3.39 -1.28
CA ASN A 127 -6.20 -2.48 -0.74
C ASN A 127 -6.04 -1.24 -1.63
N PHE A 128 -6.05 -1.41 -2.96
CA PHE A 128 -5.99 -0.30 -3.90
C PHE A 128 -7.23 0.59 -3.84
N GLU A 129 -8.42 0.00 -3.74
CA GLU A 129 -9.67 0.75 -3.56
C GLU A 129 -9.66 1.56 -2.26
N MET A 130 -9.14 0.96 -1.19
CA MET A 130 -8.90 1.65 0.09
C MET A 130 -7.94 2.83 -0.13
N LEU A 131 -6.82 2.67 -0.83
CA LEU A 131 -5.94 3.79 -1.13
C LEU A 131 -6.64 4.88 -1.93
N CYS A 132 -7.57 4.56 -2.83
CA CYS A 132 -8.25 5.57 -3.63
C CYS A 132 -9.30 6.36 -2.85
N HIS A 133 -10.02 5.71 -1.93
CA HIS A 133 -11.28 6.24 -1.40
C HIS A 133 -11.34 6.33 0.13
N ASP A 134 -10.39 5.77 0.87
CA ASP A 134 -10.44 5.78 2.33
C ASP A 134 -10.26 7.21 2.88
N PRO A 135 -11.02 7.61 3.91
CA PRO A 135 -10.87 8.92 4.56
C PRO A 135 -9.44 9.21 5.03
N ASN A 136 -8.70 8.20 5.50
CA ASN A 136 -7.31 8.36 5.95
C ASN A 136 -6.34 8.64 4.79
N ALA A 137 -6.74 8.34 3.55
CA ALA A 137 -5.93 8.50 2.35
C ALA A 137 -6.31 9.74 1.53
N LYS A 138 -7.47 10.34 1.81
CA LYS A 138 -8.04 11.44 1.03
C LYS A 138 -7.23 12.71 1.24
N GLY A 139 -6.80 13.35 0.15
CA GLY A 139 -6.00 14.57 0.19
C GLY A 139 -4.55 14.36 0.64
N VAL A 140 -4.16 13.12 1.00
CA VAL A 140 -2.79 12.80 1.36
C VAL A 140 -1.95 12.66 0.08
N PRO A 141 -0.90 13.47 -0.10
CA PRO A 141 -0.09 13.44 -1.29
C PRO A 141 0.80 12.20 -1.35
N ARG A 142 1.09 11.74 -2.58
CA ARG A 142 1.69 10.42 -2.83
C ARG A 142 2.88 10.49 -3.76
N LEU A 143 3.92 9.73 -3.45
CA LEU A 143 5.05 9.51 -4.34
C LEU A 143 5.11 8.05 -4.78
N MET A 144 5.15 7.84 -6.09
CA MET A 144 5.23 6.52 -6.71
C MET A 144 6.63 6.28 -7.25
N LEU A 145 7.37 5.35 -6.66
CA LEU A 145 8.71 4.93 -7.06
C LEU A 145 8.61 3.56 -7.74
N TYR A 146 8.99 3.45 -9.01
CA TYR A 146 8.83 2.24 -9.80
C TYR A 146 9.86 2.13 -10.93
N SER A 147 10.00 0.96 -11.56
CA SER A 147 11.02 0.75 -12.59
C SER A 147 10.58 -0.13 -13.75
N ASP A 148 11.17 0.11 -14.93
CA ASP A 148 10.97 -0.66 -16.16
C ASP A 148 11.42 -2.13 -16.07
N LYS A 149 12.29 -2.46 -15.10
CA LYS A 149 12.74 -3.84 -14.82
C LYS A 149 12.06 -4.48 -13.61
N ASP A 150 11.02 -3.85 -13.06
CA ASP A 150 10.16 -4.50 -12.08
C ASP A 150 9.24 -5.52 -12.77
N VAL A 151 9.57 -6.79 -12.61
CA VAL A 151 8.82 -7.93 -13.15
C VAL A 151 7.64 -8.34 -12.27
N PHE A 152 7.62 -7.93 -11.00
CA PHE A 152 6.56 -8.26 -10.05
C PHE A 152 5.44 -7.24 -10.08
N VAL A 153 5.78 -5.96 -10.24
CA VAL A 153 4.82 -4.86 -10.43
C VAL A 153 5.23 -4.06 -11.67
N PRO A 154 4.81 -4.51 -12.87
CA PRO A 154 5.22 -3.88 -14.12
C PRO A 154 4.83 -2.39 -14.18
N PRO A 155 5.64 -1.54 -14.85
CA PRO A 155 5.38 -0.10 -14.96
C PRO A 155 3.96 0.25 -15.40
N ARG A 156 3.42 -0.52 -16.35
CA ARG A 156 2.06 -0.31 -16.88
C ARG A 156 0.99 -0.37 -15.77
N GLU A 157 1.16 -1.23 -14.77
CA GLU A 157 0.21 -1.41 -13.68
C GLU A 157 0.35 -0.25 -12.68
N VAL A 158 1.58 0.19 -12.41
CA VAL A 158 1.87 1.39 -11.61
C VAL A 158 1.27 2.64 -12.26
N GLU A 159 1.44 2.81 -13.57
CA GLU A 159 0.88 3.92 -14.32
C GLU A 159 -0.65 3.89 -14.35
N LEU A 160 -1.25 2.69 -14.42
CA LEU A 160 -2.69 2.52 -14.28
C LEU A 160 -3.16 2.92 -12.87
N ALA A 161 -2.43 2.53 -11.82
CA ALA A 161 -2.68 2.94 -10.45
C ALA A 161 -2.62 4.47 -10.31
N ILE A 162 -1.58 5.11 -10.84
CA ILE A 162 -1.42 6.57 -10.84
C ILE A 162 -2.62 7.25 -11.48
N ARG A 163 -3.04 6.80 -12.67
CA ARG A 163 -4.21 7.37 -13.36
C ARG A 163 -5.49 7.22 -12.54
N ARG A 164 -5.71 6.05 -11.93
CA ARG A 164 -6.90 5.78 -11.10
C ARG A 164 -6.89 6.60 -9.81
N MET A 165 -5.77 6.71 -9.12
CA MET A 165 -5.63 7.53 -7.90
C MET A 165 -5.87 9.02 -8.19
N ARG A 166 -5.30 9.55 -9.28
CA ARG A 166 -5.54 10.94 -9.72
C ARG A 166 -7.01 11.17 -10.08
N LYS A 167 -7.65 10.22 -10.76
CA LYS A 167 -9.10 10.28 -11.05
C LYS A 167 -9.95 10.28 -9.77
N ALA A 168 -9.50 9.61 -8.73
CA ALA A 168 -10.11 9.64 -7.40
C ALA A 168 -9.80 10.93 -6.60
N GLY A 169 -9.12 11.91 -7.20
CA GLY A 169 -8.84 13.21 -6.59
C GLY A 169 -7.59 13.27 -5.71
N ASN A 170 -6.69 12.28 -5.81
CA ASN A 170 -5.46 12.25 -5.02
C ASN A 170 -4.30 12.94 -5.75
N GLU A 171 -3.49 13.70 -5.00
CA GLU A 171 -2.21 14.23 -5.49
C GLU A 171 -1.18 13.10 -5.59
N VAL A 172 -0.65 12.87 -6.79
CA VAL A 172 0.29 11.78 -7.05
C VAL A 172 1.44 12.27 -7.92
N GLU A 173 2.64 12.25 -7.34
CA GLU A 173 3.92 12.38 -8.02
C GLU A 173 4.50 11.00 -8.33
N ALA A 174 5.33 10.90 -9.35
CA ALA A 174 5.87 9.62 -9.80
C ALA A 174 7.31 9.75 -10.31
N ARG A 175 8.13 8.75 -10.02
CA ARG A 175 9.50 8.60 -10.52
C ARG A 175 9.69 7.20 -11.06
N LEU A 176 9.87 7.13 -12.38
CA LEU A 176 10.34 5.93 -13.07
C LEU A 176 11.87 5.86 -12.99
N PHE A 177 12.39 4.70 -12.59
CA PHE A 177 13.80 4.31 -12.66
C PHE A 177 14.02 3.37 -13.84
N GLU A 178 15.16 3.47 -14.50
CA GLU A 178 15.53 2.62 -15.64
C GLU A 178 16.57 1.58 -15.20
N GLY A 179 16.19 0.31 -15.08
CA GLY A 179 17.12 -0.79 -14.84
C GLY A 179 17.10 -1.42 -13.44
N SER A 180 16.31 -0.90 -12.49
CA SER A 180 16.27 -1.44 -11.12
C SER A 180 15.22 -2.53 -10.93
N LEU A 181 15.55 -3.53 -10.11
CA LEU A 181 14.62 -4.62 -9.76
C LEU A 181 13.61 -4.16 -8.68
N HIS A 182 12.56 -4.97 -8.49
CA HIS A 182 11.53 -4.78 -7.46
C HIS A 182 12.13 -4.46 -6.09
N VAL A 183 11.76 -3.32 -5.51
CA VAL A 183 12.19 -2.82 -4.19
C VAL A 183 13.70 -2.54 -4.08
N GLN A 184 14.43 -2.54 -5.21
CA GLN A 184 15.87 -2.31 -5.24
C GLN A 184 16.24 -0.92 -5.74
N HIS A 185 15.26 -0.04 -6.00
CA HIS A 185 15.48 1.29 -6.59
C HIS A 185 16.50 2.12 -5.80
N PHE A 186 16.41 2.15 -4.46
CA PHE A 186 17.39 2.85 -3.62
C PHE A 186 18.80 2.24 -3.71
N ARG A 187 18.92 0.92 -3.83
CA ARG A 187 20.22 0.26 -3.92
C ARG A 187 20.89 0.49 -5.27
N THR A 188 20.09 0.53 -6.34
CA THR A 188 20.60 0.79 -7.70
C THR A 188 20.86 2.28 -7.93
N PHE A 189 19.99 3.16 -7.44
CA PHE A 189 19.98 4.61 -7.72
C PHE A 189 19.88 5.44 -6.42
N PRO A 190 20.85 5.35 -5.50
CA PRO A 190 20.72 5.95 -4.16
C PRO A 190 20.58 7.48 -4.22
N LYS A 191 21.28 8.15 -5.13
CA LYS A 191 21.26 9.62 -5.25
C LYS A 191 19.92 10.09 -5.81
N GLU A 192 19.46 9.48 -6.89
CA GLU A 192 18.19 9.83 -7.54
C GLU A 192 17.00 9.51 -6.64
N TYR A 193 17.07 8.39 -5.92
CA TYR A 193 16.04 7.98 -4.96
C TYR A 193 15.92 9.00 -3.82
N VAL A 194 17.04 9.35 -3.18
CA VAL A 194 17.05 10.35 -2.10
C VAL A 194 16.58 11.71 -2.62
N ALA A 195 17.01 12.11 -3.81
CA ALA A 195 16.56 13.37 -4.41
C ALA A 195 15.05 13.38 -4.66
N ALA A 196 14.47 12.30 -5.18
CA ALA A 196 13.03 12.18 -5.39
C ALA A 196 12.25 12.23 -4.08
N VAL A 197 12.66 11.44 -3.07
CA VAL A 197 12.00 11.42 -1.76
C VAL A 197 12.12 12.77 -1.04
N HIS A 198 13.31 13.35 -1.01
CA HIS A 198 13.54 14.63 -0.34
C HIS A 198 12.81 15.78 -1.05
N GLY A 199 12.88 15.84 -2.39
CA GLY A 199 12.16 16.84 -3.18
C GLY A 199 10.65 16.76 -2.99
N PHE A 200 10.11 15.54 -2.87
CA PHE A 200 8.71 15.30 -2.58
C PHE A 200 8.31 15.71 -1.15
N LEU A 201 9.08 15.31 -0.13
CA LEU A 201 8.72 15.52 1.28
C LEU A 201 8.96 16.94 1.77
N LYS A 202 10.05 17.58 1.35
CA LYS A 202 10.44 18.91 1.84
C LYS A 202 9.31 19.95 1.80
N PRO A 203 8.62 20.19 0.67
CA PRO A 203 7.53 21.18 0.63
C PRO A 203 6.34 20.76 1.51
N LYS A 204 6.05 19.46 1.60
CA LYS A 204 4.88 18.92 2.31
C LYS A 204 5.03 19.05 3.83
N LEU A 205 6.25 18.89 4.33
CA LEU A 205 6.56 19.01 5.75
C LEU A 205 6.79 20.46 6.21
N LEU A 206 7.19 21.35 5.30
CA LEU A 206 7.39 22.78 5.60
C LEU A 206 6.07 23.57 5.58
N ASN A 207 5.18 23.28 4.64
CA ASN A 207 3.88 23.97 4.56
C ASN A 207 2.98 23.63 5.76
N SER A 208 3.02 22.39 6.23
CA SER A 208 2.30 21.95 7.43
C SER A 208 2.73 22.64 8.73
N SER A 209 3.90 23.31 8.75
CA SER A 209 4.39 24.09 9.90
C SER A 209 4.07 25.58 9.82
N GLN A 210 3.54 26.08 8.69
CA GLN A 210 3.28 27.50 8.49
C GLN A 210 1.81 27.87 8.75
N ASP A 211 0.88 26.92 8.60
CA ASP A 211 -0.55 27.08 8.95
C ASP A 211 -0.80 27.22 10.47
N ASP A 212 0.23 27.05 11.31
CA ASP A 212 0.13 27.09 12.78
C ASP A 212 0.27 28.52 13.37
N TRP A 213 0.49 29.57 12.56
CA TRP A 213 0.68 30.96 13.03
C TRP A 213 -0.41 31.96 12.61
N GLU A 214 -1.43 31.54 11.86
CA GLU A 214 -2.52 32.43 11.39
C GLU A 214 -3.86 32.24 12.14
N LEU A 215 -3.83 31.81 13.41
CA LEU A 215 -5.02 31.76 14.28
C LEU A 215 -4.82 32.56 15.58
#